data_AF-A0A2T6FA26-F1
#
_entry.id   AF-A0A2T6FA26-F1
#
_cell.length_a   1.000
_cell.length_b   1.000
_cell.length_c   1.000
_cell.angle_alpha   90.00
_cell.angle_beta   90.00
_cell.angle_gamma   90.00
#
_symmetry.space_group_name_H-M   'P 1'
#
loop_
_entity.id
_entity.type
_entity.pdbx_description
1 polymer ?
#
loop_
_entity_poly.entity_id
_entity_poly.type
_entity_poly.pdbx_seq_one_letter_code
_entity_poly.pdbx_strand_id
1 'polypeptide(L)'
;MDHPEKVAEQLAESAAPSSLGRRTLLVGLLSAYSASLIPWALAQPVADADQGAFVAVSAILAGRQALDAVQAKRLYDALTADDSAFPAAARALLALINERKIDPLALQKTLDDEHSPLAAVPRKIVTAWCMGIVGDGEKARCIAYETALNAVIVEDVLKPPTYAYGVYGSWAKKPL
;
A
#
# COMPACT_ATOMS: atom_id res chain seq x y z
N MET A 1 -55.11 -55.05 36.53
CA MET A 1 -55.86 -54.14 37.42
C MET A 1 -54.85 -53.19 38.01
N ASP A 2 -54.86 -51.89 37.80
CA ASP A 2 -55.69 -51.00 36.99
C ASP A 2 -54.91 -49.66 37.01
N HIS A 3 -54.96 -48.89 35.93
CA HIS A 3 -54.54 -47.47 35.95
C HIS A 3 -55.75 -46.65 36.46
N PRO A 4 -55.56 -45.45 37.08
CA PRO A 4 -55.45 -44.24 36.23
C PRO A 4 -54.75 -42.99 36.81
N GLU A 5 -54.45 -42.09 35.85
CA GLU A 5 -54.57 -40.62 35.88
C GLU A 5 -53.65 -39.70 36.72
N LYS A 6 -52.70 -39.08 35.99
CA LYS A 6 -52.57 -37.63 35.75
C LYS A 6 -53.38 -36.66 36.65
N VAL A 7 -52.66 -35.84 37.43
CA VAL A 7 -52.97 -34.42 37.71
C VAL A 7 -51.59 -33.71 37.83
N ALA A 8 -51.11 -33.13 36.73
CA ALA A 8 -51.11 -31.70 36.46
C ALA A 8 -50.11 -30.88 37.29
N GLU A 9 -49.22 -30.20 36.56
CA GLU A 9 -48.76 -28.85 36.87
C GLU A 9 -47.55 -28.68 37.81
N GLN A 10 -46.35 -28.63 37.23
CA GLN A 10 -45.36 -27.62 37.64
C GLN A 10 -44.26 -27.43 36.58
N LEU A 11 -44.53 -26.45 35.71
CA LEU A 11 -43.63 -25.38 35.28
C LEU A 11 -42.14 -25.56 35.58
N ALA A 12 -41.38 -25.95 34.56
CA ALA A 12 -40.03 -25.44 34.35
C ALA A 12 -39.79 -25.40 32.84
N GLU A 13 -40.50 -24.48 32.18
CA GLU A 13 -40.14 -23.94 30.88
C GLU A 13 -38.65 -23.57 30.94
N SER A 14 -37.79 -24.44 30.41
CA SER A 14 -36.36 -24.18 30.31
C SER A 14 -36.21 -23.09 29.26
N ALA A 15 -36.12 -21.84 29.72
CA ALA A 15 -35.89 -20.67 28.90
C ALA A 15 -34.57 -20.85 28.13
N ALA A 16 -34.67 -21.34 26.89
CA ALA A 16 -33.54 -21.38 25.98
C ALA A 16 -33.03 -19.94 25.80
N PRO A 17 -31.74 -19.65 26.07
CA PRO A 17 -31.20 -18.32 25.83
C PRO A 17 -31.32 -18.01 24.34
N SER A 18 -31.99 -16.90 24.04
CA SER A 18 -32.38 -16.47 22.70
C SER A 18 -31.19 -16.47 21.73
N SER A 19 -31.26 -17.36 20.72
CA SER A 19 -30.28 -17.49 19.64
C SER A 19 -30.08 -16.19 18.85
N LEU A 20 -31.08 -15.30 18.88
CA LEU A 20 -31.05 -13.94 18.35
C LEU A 20 -29.98 -13.06 19.02
N GLY A 21 -29.84 -13.09 20.35
CA GLY A 21 -28.86 -12.25 21.05
C GLY A 21 -27.41 -12.64 20.74
N ARG A 22 -27.14 -13.94 20.62
CA ARG A 22 -25.81 -14.46 20.23
C ARG A 22 -25.46 -14.10 18.79
N ARG A 23 -26.43 -14.17 17.88
CA ARG A 23 -26.23 -13.78 16.47
C ARG A 23 -25.93 -12.30 16.33
N THR A 24 -26.65 -11.44 17.04
CA THR A 24 -26.40 -9.98 17.00
C THR A 24 -25.04 -9.63 17.59
N LEU A 25 -24.61 -10.29 18.67
CA LEU A 25 -23.27 -10.09 19.24
C LEU A 25 -22.15 -10.54 18.28
N LEU A 26 -22.29 -11.71 17.64
CA LEU A 26 -21.32 -12.20 16.66
C LEU A 26 -21.23 -11.30 15.43
N VAL A 27 -22.37 -10.79 14.93
CA VAL A 27 -22.41 -9.80 13.85
C VAL A 27 -21.73 -8.50 14.29
N GLY A 28 -21.98 -8.03 15.51
CA GLY A 28 -21.32 -6.85 16.07
C GLY A 28 -19.79 -7.01 16.15
N LEU A 29 -19.30 -8.16 16.63
CA LEU A 29 -17.88 -8.48 16.72
C LEU A 29 -17.21 -8.60 15.33
N LEU A 30 -17.86 -9.23 14.36
CA LEU A 30 -17.36 -9.31 12.98
C LEU A 30 -17.29 -7.93 12.30
N SER A 31 -18.28 -7.07 12.58
CA SER A 31 -18.32 -5.70 12.07
C SER A 31 -17.22 -4.84 12.68
N ALA A 32 -17.00 -4.95 14.00
CA ALA A 32 -15.93 -4.26 14.71
C ALA A 32 -14.54 -4.73 14.26
N TYR A 33 -14.37 -6.03 14.01
CA TYR A 33 -13.10 -6.57 13.49
C TYR A 33 -12.82 -6.07 12.07
N SER A 34 -13.84 -6.04 11.19
CA SER A 34 -13.71 -5.47 9.86
C SER A 34 -13.32 -3.99 9.90
N ALA A 35 -13.88 -3.22 10.84
CA ALA A 35 -13.51 -1.83 11.04
C ALA A 35 -12.08 -1.64 11.56
N SER A 36 -11.56 -2.57 12.38
CA SER A 36 -10.16 -2.54 12.85
C SER A 36 -9.13 -2.89 11.77
N LEU A 37 -9.55 -3.56 10.70
CA LEU A 37 -8.72 -3.88 9.55
C LEU A 37 -8.67 -2.76 8.51
N ILE A 38 -9.51 -1.72 8.67
CA ILE A 38 -9.34 -0.49 7.91
C ILE A 38 -8.14 0.21 8.54
N PRO A 39 -7.01 0.34 7.83
CA PRO A 39 -5.94 1.18 8.33
C PRO A 39 -6.54 2.57 8.49
N TRP A 40 -6.70 3.05 9.72
CA TRP A 40 -6.83 4.49 9.98
C TRP A 40 -5.47 5.13 9.70
N ALA A 41 -5.00 5.00 8.46
CA ALA A 41 -4.10 5.97 7.89
C ALA A 41 -4.94 7.25 7.85
N LEU A 42 -4.74 8.11 8.84
CA LEU A 42 -5.10 9.51 8.70
C LEU A 42 -4.39 9.97 7.44
N ALA A 43 -5.11 10.00 6.32
CA ALA A 43 -4.65 10.62 5.11
C ALA A 43 -4.34 12.05 5.55
N GLN A 44 -3.04 12.34 5.73
CA GLN A 44 -2.58 13.70 5.93
C GLN A 44 -3.20 14.47 4.79
N PRO A 45 -3.93 15.57 5.06
CA PRO A 45 -4.54 16.34 3.98
C PRO A 45 -3.41 16.68 3.02
N VAL A 46 -3.51 16.14 1.82
CA VAL A 46 -2.64 16.51 0.72
C VAL A 46 -2.95 17.98 0.48
N ALA A 47 -2.09 18.85 1.00
CA ALA A 47 -2.26 20.29 0.89
C ALA A 47 -2.11 20.75 -0.57
N ASP A 48 -1.44 19.95 -1.40
CA ASP A 48 -1.14 20.20 -2.80
C ASP A 48 -1.63 19.04 -3.69
N ALA A 49 -2.62 19.31 -4.55
CA ALA A 49 -3.21 18.31 -5.46
C ALA A 49 -2.16 17.62 -6.34
N ASP A 50 -1.07 18.31 -6.68
CA ASP A 50 0.00 17.77 -7.52
C ASP A 50 0.84 16.74 -6.76
N GLN A 51 1.19 17.05 -5.51
CA GLN A 51 1.83 16.09 -4.62
C GLN A 51 0.92 14.87 -4.39
N GLY A 52 -0.39 15.07 -4.26
CA GLY A 52 -1.37 13.98 -4.18
C GLY A 52 -1.35 13.08 -5.41
N ALA A 53 -1.28 13.70 -6.59
CA ALA A 53 -1.22 12.94 -7.83
C ALA A 53 0.06 12.10 -7.92
N PHE A 54 1.20 12.68 -7.54
CA PHE A 54 2.46 11.95 -7.45
C PHE A 54 2.38 10.76 -6.49
N VAL A 55 1.83 10.93 -5.28
CA VAL A 55 1.69 9.85 -4.30
C VAL A 55 0.79 8.73 -4.85
N ALA A 56 -0.34 9.07 -5.46
CA ALA A 56 -1.26 8.09 -6.04
C ALA A 56 -0.61 7.30 -7.19
N VAL A 57 0.06 7.98 -8.12
CA VAL A 57 0.79 7.31 -9.22
C VAL A 57 1.92 6.43 -8.65
N SER A 58 2.65 6.92 -7.66
CA SER A 58 3.73 6.16 -7.02
C SER A 58 3.22 4.86 -6.40
N ALA A 59 2.09 4.90 -5.70
CA ALA A 59 1.46 3.73 -5.10
C ALA A 59 1.05 2.68 -6.16
N ILE A 60 0.47 3.14 -7.27
CA ILE A 60 0.10 2.30 -8.41
C ILE A 60 1.34 1.62 -9.01
N LEU A 61 2.39 2.40 -9.31
CA LEU A 61 3.61 1.90 -9.95
C LEU A 61 4.41 0.97 -9.04
N ALA A 62 4.43 1.25 -7.73
CA ALA A 62 5.11 0.40 -6.76
C ALA A 62 4.31 -0.85 -6.39
N GLY A 63 3.03 -0.94 -6.79
CA GLY A 63 2.13 -2.03 -6.38
C GLY A 63 1.88 -2.06 -4.86
N ARG A 64 1.91 -0.90 -4.19
CA ARG A 64 1.79 -0.78 -2.72
C ARG A 64 0.56 0.05 -2.36
N GLN A 65 -0.16 -0.36 -1.31
CA GLN A 65 -1.32 0.39 -0.81
C GLN A 65 -0.92 1.73 -0.16
N ALA A 66 0.27 1.77 0.45
CA ALA A 66 0.81 2.95 1.09
C ALA A 66 2.32 3.03 0.88
N LEU A 67 2.82 4.25 0.82
CA LEU A 67 4.24 4.58 0.73
C LEU A 67 4.58 5.53 1.89
N ASP A 68 5.85 5.54 2.31
CA ASP A 68 6.30 6.45 3.37
C ASP A 68 6.07 7.92 2.95
N ALA A 69 5.32 8.66 3.77
CA ALA A 69 4.88 10.01 3.42
C ALA A 69 6.04 11.02 3.40
N VAL A 70 7.05 10.83 4.27
CA VAL A 70 8.21 11.72 4.36
C VAL A 70 9.10 11.54 3.14
N GLN A 71 9.36 10.29 2.75
CA GLN A 71 10.11 9.95 1.55
C GLN A 71 9.37 10.37 0.29
N ALA A 72 8.05 10.16 0.23
CA ALA A 72 7.23 10.65 -0.88
C ALA A 72 7.37 12.17 -1.05
N LYS A 73 7.30 12.93 0.04
CA LYS A 73 7.52 14.39 -0.01
C LYS A 73 8.92 14.74 -0.53
N ARG A 74 9.98 14.11 0.00
CA ARG A 74 11.37 14.40 -0.44
C ARG A 74 11.60 14.08 -1.91
N LEU A 75 11.07 12.96 -2.38
CA LEU A 75 11.16 12.56 -3.80
C LEU A 75 10.39 13.53 -4.70
N TYR A 76 9.18 13.92 -4.29
CA TYR A 76 8.37 14.91 -5.02
C TYR A 76 9.09 16.27 -5.12
N ASP A 77 9.61 16.78 -4.01
CA ASP A 77 10.34 18.05 -3.97
C ASP A 77 11.59 17.98 -4.89
N ALA A 78 12.33 16.87 -4.83
CA ALA A 78 13.53 16.67 -5.64
C ALA A 78 13.20 16.57 -7.15
N LEU A 79 12.15 15.82 -7.52
CA LEU A 79 11.71 15.68 -8.91
C LEU A 79 11.20 17.00 -9.48
N THR A 80 10.48 17.78 -8.68
CA THR A 80 10.00 19.11 -9.06
C THR A 80 11.15 20.11 -9.24
N ALA A 81 12.18 20.02 -8.40
CA ALA A 81 13.38 20.85 -8.52
C ALA A 81 14.27 20.45 -9.71
N ASP A 82 14.23 19.19 -10.14
CA ASP A 82 14.93 18.69 -11.32
C ASP A 82 14.21 19.07 -12.63
N ASP A 83 12.88 19.01 -12.61
CA ASP A 83 12.01 19.28 -13.76
C ASP A 83 10.75 20.01 -13.29
N SER A 84 10.67 21.32 -13.57
CA SER A 84 9.52 22.14 -13.16
C SER A 84 8.21 21.74 -13.83
N ALA A 85 8.24 20.97 -14.93
CA ALA A 85 7.04 20.44 -15.58
C ALA A 85 6.56 19.11 -14.96
N PHE A 86 7.37 18.49 -14.09
CA PHE A 86 7.08 17.20 -13.49
C PHE A 86 5.74 17.14 -12.73
N PRO A 87 5.37 18.12 -11.87
CA PRO A 87 4.09 18.09 -11.17
C PRO A 87 2.89 17.97 -12.12
N ALA A 88 2.92 18.72 -13.23
CA ALA A 88 1.89 18.66 -14.26
C ALA A 88 1.87 17.32 -15.00
N ALA A 89 3.04 16.76 -15.29
CA ALA A 89 3.17 15.47 -15.95
C ALA A 89 2.68 14.31 -15.06
N ALA A 90 2.96 14.34 -13.76
CA ALA A 90 2.46 13.35 -12.79
C ALA A 90 0.93 13.40 -12.68
N ARG A 91 0.35 14.60 -12.64
CA ARG A 91 -1.10 14.79 -12.65
C ARG A 91 -1.76 14.28 -13.93
N ALA A 92 -1.17 14.59 -15.08
CA ALA A 92 -1.66 14.12 -16.38
C ALA A 92 -1.58 12.59 -16.49
N LEU A 93 -0.51 11.98 -15.98
CA LEU A 93 -0.38 10.53 -15.93
C LEU A 93 -1.45 9.89 -15.04
N LEU A 94 -1.73 10.47 -13.87
CA LEU A 94 -2.81 9.97 -13.01
C LEU A 94 -4.18 10.06 -13.69
N ALA A 95 -4.48 11.19 -14.34
CA ALA A 95 -5.72 11.37 -15.09
C ALA A 95 -5.86 10.30 -16.18
N LEU A 96 -4.81 10.08 -16.98
CA LEU A 96 -4.79 9.06 -18.03
C LEU A 96 -5.05 7.65 -17.49
N ILE A 97 -4.37 7.27 -16.39
CA ILE A 97 -4.59 5.96 -15.74
C ILE A 97 -6.06 5.83 -15.31
N ASN A 98 -6.62 6.87 -14.71
CA ASN A 98 -7.99 6.85 -14.21
C ASN A 98 -9.05 6.84 -15.32
N GLU A 99 -8.82 7.57 -16.42
CA GLU A 99 -9.73 7.64 -17.56
C GLU A 99 -9.74 6.34 -18.36
N ARG A 100 -8.57 5.78 -18.63
CA ARG A 100 -8.43 4.60 -19.49
C ARG A 100 -8.45 3.27 -18.74
N LYS A 101 -8.36 3.31 -17.39
CA LYS A 101 -8.31 2.11 -16.53
C LYS A 101 -7.25 1.10 -17.00
N ILE A 102 -6.09 1.62 -17.40
CA ILE A 102 -4.99 0.78 -17.89
C ILE A 102 -4.46 -0.07 -16.74
N ASP A 103 -4.25 -1.37 -16.99
CA ASP A 103 -3.55 -2.24 -16.06
C ASP A 103 -2.15 -1.67 -15.76
N PRO A 104 -1.78 -1.44 -14.48
CA PRO A 104 -0.46 -0.96 -14.10
C PRO A 104 0.70 -1.73 -14.73
N LEU A 105 0.56 -3.05 -14.94
CA LEU A 105 1.59 -3.88 -15.57
C LEU A 105 1.75 -3.62 -17.07
N ALA A 106 0.68 -3.18 -17.74
CA ALA A 106 0.69 -2.84 -19.16
C ALA A 106 1.01 -1.35 -19.41
N LEU A 107 0.94 -0.51 -18.38
CA LEU A 107 1.02 0.95 -18.50
C LEU A 107 2.24 1.43 -19.29
N GLN A 108 3.45 1.00 -18.91
CA GLN A 108 4.66 1.47 -19.57
C GLN A 108 4.69 1.07 -21.05
N LYS A 109 4.34 -0.18 -21.35
CA LYS A 109 4.29 -0.69 -22.73
C LYS A 109 3.29 0.11 -23.57
N THR A 110 2.10 0.37 -23.03
CA THR A 110 1.08 1.17 -23.73
C THR A 110 1.58 2.59 -24.03
N LEU A 111 2.22 3.24 -23.06
CA LEU A 111 2.77 4.59 -23.25
C LEU A 111 3.90 4.61 -24.30
N ASP A 112 4.77 3.60 -24.28
CA ASP A 112 5.88 3.46 -25.23
C ASP A 112 5.35 3.20 -26.65
N ASP A 113 4.41 2.26 -26.84
CA ASP A 113 3.81 1.92 -28.14
C ASP A 113 3.07 3.12 -28.76
N GLU A 114 2.36 3.89 -27.92
CA GLU A 114 1.63 5.09 -28.34
C GLU A 114 2.54 6.33 -28.51
N HIS A 115 3.85 6.21 -28.25
CA HIS A 115 4.81 7.33 -28.26
C HIS A 115 4.33 8.51 -27.42
N SER A 116 3.73 8.20 -26.27
CA SER A 116 3.12 9.20 -25.40
C SER A 116 4.18 10.17 -24.85
N PRO A 117 3.89 11.48 -24.77
CA PRO A 117 4.77 12.43 -24.09
C PRO A 117 4.96 12.11 -22.60
N LEU A 118 4.10 11.26 -22.02
CA LEU A 118 4.18 10.84 -20.62
C LEU A 118 5.02 9.57 -20.42
N ALA A 119 5.55 8.94 -21.48
CA ALA A 119 6.25 7.65 -21.41
C ALA A 119 7.49 7.66 -20.48
N ALA A 120 8.13 8.82 -20.30
CA ALA A 120 9.26 8.97 -19.39
C ALA A 120 8.85 9.06 -17.90
N VAL A 121 7.62 9.48 -17.61
CA VAL A 121 7.18 9.81 -16.24
C VAL A 121 7.16 8.59 -15.32
N PRO A 122 6.58 7.43 -15.70
CA PRO A 122 6.60 6.26 -14.82
C PRO A 122 8.03 5.80 -14.53
N ARG A 123 8.92 5.81 -15.53
CA ARG A 123 10.33 5.43 -15.37
C ARG A 123 11.04 6.36 -14.39
N LYS A 124 10.86 7.69 -14.49
CA LYS A 124 11.41 8.65 -13.52
C LYS A 124 10.93 8.36 -12.09
N ILE A 125 9.62 8.15 -11.91
CA ILE A 125 9.03 7.86 -10.59
C ILE A 125 9.57 6.55 -10.02
N VAL A 126 9.59 5.48 -10.82
CA VAL A 126 10.10 4.17 -10.39
C VAL A 126 11.58 4.24 -10.06
N THR A 127 12.41 4.93 -10.86
CA THR A 127 13.83 5.14 -10.54
C THR A 127 13.99 5.87 -9.21
N ALA A 128 13.23 6.94 -8.98
CA ALA A 128 13.28 7.72 -7.75
C ALA A 128 12.96 6.87 -6.51
N TRP A 129 11.95 5.99 -6.60
CA TRP A 129 11.57 5.10 -5.50
C TRP A 129 12.49 3.90 -5.33
N CYS A 130 12.79 3.20 -6.42
CA CYS A 130 13.57 1.96 -6.38
C CYS A 130 15.03 2.22 -6.12
N MET A 131 15.64 3.23 -6.75
CA MET A 131 17.05 3.54 -6.57
C MET A 131 17.30 4.57 -5.48
N GLY A 132 16.27 5.33 -5.08
CA GLY A 132 16.43 6.44 -4.14
C GLY A 132 17.19 7.62 -4.73
N ILE A 133 17.28 7.73 -6.07
CA ILE A 133 18.07 8.74 -6.79
C ILE A 133 17.18 9.57 -7.70
N VAL A 134 17.41 10.89 -7.73
CA VAL A 134 16.74 11.83 -8.65
C VAL A 134 17.78 12.62 -9.43
N GLY A 135 17.54 12.80 -10.74
CA GLY A 135 18.47 13.44 -11.67
C GLY A 135 19.49 12.46 -12.25
N ASP A 136 20.34 12.95 -13.15
CA ASP A 136 21.30 12.15 -13.90
C ASP A 136 22.71 12.77 -13.86
N GLY A 137 23.72 11.92 -14.07
CA GLY A 137 25.13 12.35 -14.13
C GLY A 137 25.56 13.13 -12.88
N GLU A 138 26.18 14.29 -13.09
CA GLU A 138 26.64 15.17 -12.00
C GLU A 138 25.49 15.79 -11.19
N LYS A 139 24.26 15.76 -11.70
CA LYS A 139 23.07 16.28 -11.01
C LYS A 139 22.32 15.21 -10.23
N ALA A 140 22.78 13.95 -10.26
CA ALA A 140 22.16 12.86 -9.53
C ALA A 140 22.28 13.10 -8.01
N ARG A 141 21.13 13.07 -7.32
CA ARG A 141 21.03 13.27 -5.87
C ARG A 141 20.49 12.01 -5.21
N CYS A 142 21.21 11.51 -4.21
CA CYS A 142 20.74 10.43 -3.35
C CYS A 142 19.72 10.99 -2.34
N ILE A 143 18.46 10.60 -2.49
CA ILE A 143 17.34 11.00 -1.63
C ILE A 143 17.04 9.91 -0.58
N ALA A 144 17.23 8.65 -0.96
CA ALA A 144 17.06 7.50 -0.09
C ALA A 144 18.14 6.44 -0.34
N TYR A 145 18.55 5.75 0.71
CA TYR A 145 19.53 4.67 0.62
C TYR A 145 18.99 3.38 1.25
N GLU A 146 18.89 3.34 2.57
CA GLU A 146 18.36 2.19 3.30
C GLU A 146 16.84 2.00 3.09
N THR A 147 16.12 3.09 2.81
CA THR A 147 14.67 3.07 2.57
C THR A 147 14.29 3.09 1.08
N ALA A 148 15.27 2.96 0.17
CA ALA A 148 14.98 2.79 -1.25
C ALA A 148 14.25 1.46 -1.48
N LEU A 149 13.27 1.41 -2.39
CA LEU A 149 12.43 0.22 -2.52
C LEU A 149 13.23 -1.02 -2.93
N ASN A 150 14.30 -0.88 -3.72
CA ASN A 150 15.15 -2.02 -4.06
C ASN A 150 15.80 -2.67 -2.83
N ALA A 151 16.15 -1.89 -1.81
CA ALA A 151 16.73 -2.36 -0.56
C ALA A 151 15.65 -2.98 0.34
N VAL A 152 14.49 -2.32 0.46
CA VAL A 152 13.37 -2.79 1.29
C VAL A 152 12.79 -4.10 0.77
N ILE A 153 12.72 -4.29 -0.56
CA ILE A 153 12.13 -5.51 -1.15
C ILE A 153 12.92 -6.77 -0.79
N VAL A 154 14.22 -6.65 -0.53
CA VAL A 154 15.12 -7.78 -0.23
C VAL A 154 15.66 -7.74 1.20
N GLU A 155 15.07 -6.94 2.08
CA GLU A 155 15.64 -6.62 3.39
C GLU A 155 15.70 -7.81 4.37
N ASP A 156 14.95 -8.86 4.06
CA ASP A 156 14.89 -10.14 4.76
C ASP A 156 16.13 -11.00 4.49
N VAL A 157 16.74 -10.84 3.31
CA VAL A 157 17.91 -11.62 2.86
C VAL A 157 19.15 -10.78 2.69
N LEU A 158 19.06 -9.49 2.38
CA LEU A 158 20.19 -8.62 2.10
C LEU A 158 20.11 -7.34 2.94
N LYS A 159 21.27 -6.74 3.19
CA LYS A 159 21.37 -5.38 3.73
C LYS A 159 22.09 -4.48 2.72
N PRO A 160 21.75 -3.18 2.65
CA PRO A 160 22.50 -2.24 1.85
C PRO A 160 24.01 -2.32 2.19
N PRO A 161 24.90 -2.11 1.22
CA PRO A 161 26.34 -1.97 1.49
C PRO A 161 26.57 -0.98 2.64
N THR A 162 27.67 -1.15 3.38
CA THR A 162 28.00 -0.39 4.62
C THR A 162 27.16 -0.71 5.87
N TYR A 163 26.09 -1.50 5.77
CA TYR A 163 25.34 -2.01 6.92
C TYR A 163 25.74 -3.45 7.24
N ALA A 164 25.94 -3.75 8.52
CA ALA A 164 26.33 -5.09 8.95
C ALA A 164 25.22 -6.10 8.68
N TYR A 165 25.58 -7.20 8.03
CA TYR A 165 24.69 -8.29 7.71
C TYR A 165 24.62 -9.29 8.87
N GLY A 166 23.67 -9.08 9.78
CA GLY A 166 23.37 -10.01 10.87
C GLY A 166 24.62 -10.48 11.65
N VAL A 167 24.59 -11.74 12.10
CA VAL A 167 25.78 -12.40 12.64
C VAL A 167 26.75 -12.77 11.52
N TYR A 168 28.04 -12.77 11.82
CA TYR A 168 29.07 -13.23 10.89
C TYR A 168 28.74 -14.62 10.33
N GLY A 169 28.88 -14.80 9.01
CA GLY A 169 28.63 -16.07 8.33
C GLY A 169 27.16 -16.36 8.00
N SER A 170 26.24 -15.44 8.29
CA SER A 170 24.81 -15.63 7.98
C SER A 170 24.52 -15.81 6.48
N TRP A 171 25.37 -15.28 5.60
CA TRP A 171 25.30 -15.44 4.14
C TRP A 171 25.54 -16.88 3.65
N ALA A 172 26.06 -17.78 4.49
CA ALA A 172 26.30 -19.18 4.11
C ALA A 172 25.00 -19.99 3.95
N LYS A 173 23.88 -19.52 4.52
CA LYS A 173 22.59 -20.18 4.42
C LYS A 173 21.89 -19.77 3.13
N LYS A 174 21.31 -20.74 2.42
CA LYS A 174 20.48 -20.45 1.25
C LYS A 174 19.22 -19.69 1.69
N PRO A 175 18.87 -18.58 1.02
CA PRO A 175 17.58 -17.92 1.22
C PRO A 175 16.42 -18.88 0.98
N LEU A 176 15.33 -18.71 1.74
CA LEU A 176 14.13 -19.56 1.67
C LEU A 176 13.34 -19.33 0.38
#